data_AF-A0AAN8G7Y6-F1
#
_entry.id   AF-A0AAN8G7Y6-F1
#
_cell.length_a   1.000
_cell.length_b   1.000
_cell.length_c   1.000
_cell.angle_alpha   90.00
_cell.angle_beta   90.00
_cell.angle_gamma   90.00
#
_symmetry.space_group_name_H-M   'P 1'
#
loop_
_entity.id
_entity.type
_entity.pdbx_description
1 polymer ?
#
loop_
_entity_poly.entity_id
_entity_poly.type
_entity_poly.pdbx_seq_one_letter_code
_entity_poly.pdbx_strand_id
1 'polypeptide(L)'
;MAFRKALKHTAMVGGGAVATVFGLSQLIEYRKTQARLAHVAAEAELRVPFADEFPSRQAQLAALQNTEEFDVLVVGGGATGAGCALDAVTRSKPLPHFPAM
;
A
#
# COMPACT_ATOMS: atom_id res chain seq x y z
N MET A 1 48.35 -39.28 -27.15
CA MET A 1 46.94 -39.08 -27.55
C MET A 1 45.91 -39.03 -26.40
N ALA A 2 46.29 -39.27 -25.13
CA ALA A 2 45.34 -39.32 -24.00
C ALA A 2 45.05 -37.95 -23.32
N PHE A 3 46.00 -37.00 -23.38
CA PHE A 3 45.88 -35.71 -22.68
C PHE A 3 44.86 -34.74 -23.32
N ARG A 4 44.66 -34.82 -24.64
CA ARG A 4 43.65 -34.03 -25.37
C ARG A 4 42.21 -34.46 -25.09
N LYS A 5 41.98 -35.68 -24.59
CA LYS A 5 40.63 -36.17 -24.22
C LYS A 5 40.24 -35.71 -22.82
N ALA A 6 41.18 -35.65 -21.87
CA ALA A 6 40.93 -35.17 -20.51
C ALA A 6 40.60 -33.68 -20.45
N LEU A 7 41.26 -32.85 -21.27
CA LEU A 7 41.04 -31.39 -21.31
C LEU A 7 39.64 -30.98 -21.79
N LYS A 8 38.98 -31.80 -22.63
CA LYS A 8 37.63 -31.52 -23.13
C LYS A 8 36.55 -31.82 -22.08
N HIS A 9 36.82 -32.73 -21.15
CA HIS A 9 35.85 -33.11 -20.10
C HIS A 9 35.80 -32.10 -18.95
N THR A 10 36.93 -31.46 -18.59
CA THR A 10 36.98 -30.46 -17.51
C THR A 10 36.31 -29.14 -17.89
N ALA A 11 36.33 -28.75 -19.17
CA ALA A 11 35.68 -27.52 -19.63
C ALA A 11 34.14 -27.59 -19.56
N MET A 12 33.57 -28.79 -19.67
CA MET A 12 32.11 -29.00 -19.70
C MET A 12 31.47 -28.88 -18.31
N VAL A 13 32.21 -29.22 -17.25
CA VAL A 13 31.73 -29.16 -15.85
C VAL A 13 31.73 -27.72 -15.32
N GLY A 14 32.69 -26.88 -15.73
CA GLY A 14 32.76 -25.47 -15.31
C GLY A 14 31.61 -24.61 -15.87
N GLY A 15 31.17 -24.87 -17.11
CA GLY A 15 30.08 -24.12 -17.75
C GLY A 15 28.70 -24.38 -17.13
N GLY A 16 28.43 -25.61 -16.70
CA GLY A 16 27.15 -25.99 -16.09
C GLY A 16 26.88 -25.32 -14.73
N ALA A 17 27.92 -25.14 -13.92
CA ALA A 17 27.81 -24.46 -12.64
C ALA A 17 27.46 -22.96 -12.80
N VAL A 18 28.07 -22.28 -13.76
CA VAL A 18 27.78 -20.86 -14.02
C VAL A 18 26.36 -20.68 -14.59
N ALA A 19 25.93 -21.56 -15.50
CA ALA A 19 24.57 -21.50 -16.06
C ALA A 19 23.49 -21.76 -15.00
N THR A 20 23.73 -22.67 -14.05
CA THR A 20 22.79 -22.96 -12.96
C THR A 20 22.73 -21.83 -11.94
N VAL A 21 23.88 -21.24 -11.54
CA VAL A 21 23.90 -20.07 -10.65
C VAL A 21 23.23 -18.87 -11.30
N PHE A 22 23.54 -18.59 -12.57
CA PHE A 22 22.92 -17.47 -13.30
C PHE A 22 21.42 -17.70 -13.51
N GLY A 23 21.01 -18.94 -13.86
CA GLY A 23 19.60 -19.32 -13.99
C GLY A 23 18.82 -19.22 -12.68
N LEU A 24 19.40 -19.67 -11.56
CA LEU A 24 18.81 -19.53 -10.22
C LEU A 24 18.72 -18.06 -9.80
N SER A 25 19.73 -17.26 -10.08
CA SER A 25 19.72 -15.81 -9.81
C SER A 25 18.60 -15.11 -10.58
N GLN A 26 18.45 -15.40 -11.87
CA GLN A 26 17.36 -14.88 -12.71
C GLN A 26 15.98 -15.32 -12.18
N LEU A 27 15.86 -16.58 -11.73
CA LEU A 27 14.63 -17.10 -11.16
C LEU A 27 14.25 -16.41 -9.84
N ILE A 28 15.23 -16.16 -8.97
CA ILE A 28 15.02 -15.48 -7.68
C ILE A 28 14.58 -14.03 -7.92
N GLU A 29 15.25 -13.30 -8.82
CA GLU A 29 14.89 -11.92 -9.16
C GLU A 29 13.51 -11.82 -9.81
N TYR A 30 13.14 -12.80 -10.65
CA TYR A 30 11.80 -12.88 -11.22
C TYR A 30 10.74 -13.09 -10.13
N ARG A 31 10.95 -14.02 -9.19
CA ARG A 31 10.03 -14.26 -8.07
C ARG A 31 9.89 -13.05 -7.15
N LYS A 32 10.99 -12.31 -6.93
CA LYS A 32 11.00 -11.10 -6.12
C LYS A 32 10.23 -9.95 -6.78
N THR A 33 10.38 -9.81 -8.10
CA THR A 33 9.60 -8.85 -8.90
C THR A 33 8.11 -9.19 -8.86
N GLN A 34 7.75 -10.47 -9.04
CA GLN A 34 6.36 -10.93 -8.92
C GLN A 34 5.75 -10.65 -7.54
N ALA A 35 6.48 -10.92 -6.46
CA ALA A 35 6.01 -10.64 -5.10
C ALA A 35 5.79 -9.13 -4.86
N ARG A 36 6.67 -8.28 -5.39
CA ARG A 36 6.51 -6.82 -5.32
C ARG A 36 5.31 -6.33 -6.13
N LEU A 37 5.10 -6.89 -7.32
CA LEU A 37 3.92 -6.58 -8.14
C LEU A 37 2.62 -7.01 -7.46
N ALA A 38 2.61 -8.17 -6.79
CA ALA A 38 1.46 -8.62 -6.01
C ALA A 38 1.14 -7.68 -4.83
N HIS A 39 2.16 -7.16 -4.14
CA HIS A 39 1.98 -6.17 -3.07
C HIS A 39 1.37 -4.85 -3.61
N VAL A 40 1.90 -4.35 -4.73
CA VAL A 40 1.39 -3.13 -5.37
C VAL A 40 -0.04 -3.31 -5.91
N ALA A 41 -0.37 -4.50 -6.42
CA ALA A 41 -1.72 -4.83 -6.86
C ALA A 41 -2.73 -4.85 -5.69
N ALA A 42 -2.32 -5.39 -4.54
CA ALA A 42 -3.15 -5.37 -3.32
C ALA A 42 -3.35 -3.94 -2.77
N GLU A 43 -2.32 -3.08 -2.84
CA GLU A 43 -2.45 -1.67 -2.47
C GLU A 43 -3.32 -0.88 -3.45
N ALA A 44 -3.32 -1.21 -4.74
CA ALA A 44 -4.18 -0.57 -5.73
C ALA A 44 -5.68 -0.84 -5.50
N GLU A 45 -6.02 -1.92 -4.81
CA GLU A 45 -7.41 -2.27 -4.45
C GLU A 45 -7.92 -1.48 -3.22
N LEU A 46 -7.02 -0.91 -2.41
CA LEU A 46 -7.36 0.04 -1.35
C LEU A 46 -7.60 1.45 -1.90
N ARG A 47 -8.44 1.56 -2.92
CA ARG A 47 -8.92 2.85 -3.41
C ARG A 47 -9.97 3.39 -2.43
N VAL A 48 -9.51 3.93 -1.31
CA VAL A 48 -10.37 4.71 -0.41
C VAL A 48 -10.91 5.88 -1.24
N PRO A 49 -12.23 6.03 -1.39
CA PRO A 49 -12.79 7.19 -2.07
C PRO A 49 -12.48 8.41 -1.22
N PHE A 50 -11.39 9.11 -1.56
CA PHE A 50 -11.18 10.46 -1.12
C PHE A 50 -12.18 11.32 -1.88
N ALA A 51 -12.95 12.13 -1.16
CA ALA A 51 -13.80 13.12 -1.81
C ALA A 51 -12.90 14.01 -2.66
N ASP A 52 -13.14 14.03 -3.98
CA ASP A 52 -12.30 14.73 -4.95
C ASP A 52 -12.29 16.26 -4.71
N GLU A 53 -13.25 16.79 -3.94
CA GLU A 53 -13.40 18.20 -3.64
C GLU A 53 -13.76 18.45 -2.17
N PHE A 54 -13.06 19.40 -1.54
CA PHE A 54 -13.38 19.84 -0.18
C PHE A 54 -14.69 20.64 -0.17
N PRO A 55 -15.52 20.52 0.88
CA PRO A 55 -16.76 21.28 0.98
C PRO A 55 -16.46 22.79 0.95
N SER A 56 -17.25 23.55 0.20
CA SER A 56 -17.11 25.01 0.15
C SER A 56 -17.35 25.62 1.54
N ARG A 57 -16.83 26.82 1.77
CA ARG A 57 -17.07 27.56 3.03
C ARG A 57 -18.57 27.73 3.32
N GLN A 58 -19.37 27.98 2.29
CA GLN A 58 -20.82 28.12 2.43
C GLN A 58 -21.47 26.81 2.88
N ALA A 59 -21.07 25.68 2.29
CA ALA A 59 -21.56 24.36 2.70
C ALA A 59 -21.18 24.03 4.15
N GLN A 60 -19.95 24.36 4.56
CA GLN A 60 -19.50 24.15 5.95
C GLN A 60 -20.29 25.00 6.95
N LEU A 61 -20.54 26.28 6.65
CA LEU A 61 -21.36 27.15 7.50
C LEU A 61 -22.81 26.68 7.55
N ALA A 62 -23.38 26.28 6.42
CA ALA A 62 -24.72 25.72 6.37
C ALA A 62 -24.81 24.44 7.22
N ALA A 63 -23.81 23.56 7.16
CA ALA A 63 -23.76 22.38 8.03
C ALA A 63 -23.72 22.78 9.51
N LEU A 64 -22.91 23.77 9.89
CA LEU A 64 -22.83 24.26 11.27
C LEU A 64 -24.12 24.92 11.77
N GLN A 65 -24.87 25.60 10.89
CA GLN A 65 -26.09 26.32 11.26
C GLN A 65 -27.34 25.44 11.25
N ASN A 66 -27.41 24.47 10.33
CA ASN A 66 -28.59 23.65 10.13
C ASN A 66 -28.54 22.32 10.89
N THR A 67 -27.39 21.96 11.48
CA THR A 67 -27.30 20.83 12.40
C THR A 67 -27.71 21.30 13.80
N GLU A 68 -28.68 20.62 14.39
CA GLU A 68 -29.25 21.01 15.69
C GLU A 68 -28.26 20.78 16.85
N GLU A 69 -27.56 19.65 16.85
CA GLU A 69 -26.61 19.27 17.89
C GLU A 69 -25.38 18.56 17.30
N PHE A 70 -24.22 18.79 17.93
CA PHE A 70 -22.97 18.11 17.62
C PHE A 70 -22.47 17.39 18.87
N ASP A 71 -21.99 16.15 18.72
CA ASP A 71 -21.38 15.40 19.83
C ASP A 71 -20.15 16.14 20.40
N VAL A 72 -19.37 16.78 19.53
CA VAL A 72 -18.17 17.54 19.88
C VAL A 72 -18.02 18.74 18.95
N LEU A 73 -17.78 19.94 19.53
CA LEU A 73 -17.38 21.15 18.79
C LEU A 73 -15.93 21.50 19.13
N VAL A 74 -15.07 21.53 18.11
CA VAL A 74 -13.66 21.92 18.25
C VAL A 74 -13.47 23.37 17.84
N VAL A 75 -12.91 24.19 18.74
CA VAL A 75 -12.59 25.59 18.47
C VAL A 75 -11.09 25.74 18.24
N GLY A 76 -10.72 26.12 17.00
CA GLY A 76 -9.34 26.35 16.56
C GLY A 76 -8.80 25.22 15.69
N GLY A 77 -8.33 25.57 14.48
CA GLY A 77 -7.85 24.62 13.46
C GLY A 77 -6.34 24.38 13.44
N GLY A 78 -5.64 24.61 14.56
CA GLY A 78 -4.20 24.31 14.68
C GLY A 78 -3.91 22.81 14.83
N ALA A 79 -2.65 22.44 15.03
CA ALA A 79 -2.25 21.03 15.17
C ALA A 79 -3.05 20.27 16.25
N THR A 80 -3.26 20.89 17.41
CA THR A 80 -4.06 20.31 18.51
C THR A 80 -5.51 20.10 18.09
N GLY A 81 -6.15 21.11 17.50
CA GLY A 81 -7.56 21.02 17.10
C GLY A 81 -7.79 20.03 15.96
N ALA A 82 -6.86 19.95 15.00
CA ALA A 82 -6.89 18.95 13.95
C ALA A 82 -6.77 17.52 14.51
N GLY A 83 -5.88 17.32 15.49
CA GLY A 83 -5.74 16.04 16.19
C GLY A 83 -7.01 15.65 16.95
N CYS A 84 -7.62 16.58 17.68
CA CYS A 84 -8.89 16.36 18.38
C CYS A 84 -10.03 16.03 17.41
N ALA A 85 -10.14 16.74 16.27
CA ALA A 85 -11.14 16.46 15.25
C ALA A 85 -10.98 15.06 14.63
N LEU A 86 -9.74 14.64 14.35
CA LEU A 86 -9.44 13.30 13.86
C LEU A 86 -9.76 12.22 14.90
N ASP A 87 -9.40 12.44 16.17
CA ASP A 87 -9.71 11.50 17.26
C ASP A 87 -11.23 11.35 17.46
N ALA A 88 -11.99 12.45 17.41
CA ALA A 88 -13.45 12.42 17.51
C ALA A 88 -14.10 11.57 16.40
N VAL A 89 -13.71 11.78 15.14
CA VAL A 89 -14.28 11.05 13.98
C VAL A 89 -13.89 9.58 13.97
N THR A 90 -12.68 9.25 14.44
CA THR A 90 -12.20 7.86 14.45
C THR A 90 -12.83 7.02 15.56
N ARG A 91 -13.32 7.64 16.64
CA ARG A 91 -14.09 6.98 17.70
C ARG A 91 -15.56 6.78 17.33
N SER A 92 -16.14 7.69 16.57
CA SER A 92 -17.57 7.68 16.21
C SER A 92 -17.90 6.91 14.94
N LYS A 93 -16.90 6.39 14.20
CA LYS A 93 -17.14 5.72 12.92
C LYS A 93 -18.02 4.47 13.10
N PRO A 94 -19.23 4.42 12.49
CA PRO A 94 -20.06 3.23 12.53
C PRO A 94 -19.35 2.09 11.80
N LEU A 95 -19.40 0.89 12.40
CA LEU A 95 -19.15 -0.34 11.66
C LEU A 95 -20.10 -0.39 10.45
N PRO A 96 -19.67 -0.94 9.30
CA PRO A 96 -20.45 -0.95 8.04
C PRO A 96 -21.80 -1.69 8.11
N HIS A 97 -22.26 -2.13 9.28
CA HIS A 97 -23.47 -2.94 9.48
C HIS A 97 -24.46 -2.38 10.50
N PHE A 98 -24.27 -1.18 11.03
CA PHE A 98 -25.25 -0.57 11.93
C PHE A 98 -25.80 0.73 11.32
N PRO A 99 -27.03 0.72 10.76
CA PRO A 99 -27.74 1.95 10.49
C PRO A 99 -28.13 2.57 11.85
N ALA A 100 -27.79 3.85 12.04
CA ALA A 100 -28.36 4.64 13.13
C ALA A 100 -29.88 4.69 12.94
N MET A 101 -30.62 4.28 13.97
CA MET A 101 -32.07 4.35 14.07
C MET A 101 -32.51 5.74 14.50
#